data_AF-A0A2S2D159-F1
#
_entry.id   AF-A0A2S2D159-F1
#
_cell.length_a   1.000
_cell.length_b   1.000
_cell.length_c   1.000
_cell.angle_alpha   90.00
_cell.angle_beta   90.00
_cell.angle_gamma   90.00
#
_symmetry.space_group_name_H-M   'P 1'
#
loop_
_entity.id
_entity.type
_entity.pdbx_description
1 polymer ?
#
loop_
_entity_poly.entity_id
_entity_poly.type
_entity_poly.pdbx_seq_one_letter_code
_entity_poly.pdbx_strand_id
1 'polypeptide(L)'
;MHEANPVSTPAAQSAPAAQPIDDLADLLVDESVARDGVWITPDPDRALRIRTRGLPDAYYDAQTRQQRSAAKGFGGDANRLPVSTKRAINARCLIQHSLVDVDQCIIGGRALTFAEFCDLILEPRGSRLLDLAFTAATMAAEAKAEDLQAAQGN
;
A
#
# COMPACT_ATOMS: atom_id res chain seq x y z
N MET A 1 66.46 -56.42 -18.92
CA MET A 1 65.52 -56.43 -20.07
C MET A 1 64.14 -56.77 -19.55
N HIS A 2 63.30 -55.76 -19.33
CA HIS A 2 61.85 -55.75 -19.57
C HIS A 2 61.33 -54.32 -19.28
N GLU A 3 60.54 -53.82 -20.21
CA GLU A 3 60.09 -52.44 -20.42
C GLU A 3 58.80 -52.06 -19.67
N ALA A 4 58.50 -50.74 -19.73
CA ALA A 4 57.20 -50.06 -19.71
C ALA A 4 56.46 -49.99 -18.35
N ASN A 5 55.83 -48.89 -17.92
CA ASN A 5 55.22 -47.77 -18.64
C ASN A 5 54.92 -46.63 -17.63
N PRO A 6 55.11 -45.32 -17.93
CA PRO A 6 54.61 -44.26 -17.05
C PRO A 6 53.13 -43.94 -17.35
N VAL A 7 52.28 -44.03 -16.32
CA VAL A 7 50.88 -43.58 -16.38
C VAL A 7 50.84 -42.06 -16.39
N SER A 8 50.40 -41.48 -17.50
CA SER A 8 50.05 -40.06 -17.63
C SER A 8 48.84 -39.72 -16.78
N THR A 9 49.01 -38.81 -15.81
CA THR A 9 47.92 -38.18 -15.06
C THR A 9 47.32 -37.05 -15.91
N PRO A 10 46.00 -36.98 -16.14
CA PRO A 10 45.40 -35.85 -16.84
C PRO A 10 45.33 -34.61 -15.93
N ALA A 11 45.70 -33.46 -16.51
CA ALA A 11 45.61 -32.15 -15.88
C ALA A 11 44.18 -31.82 -15.45
N ALA A 12 44.01 -31.38 -14.20
CA ALA A 12 42.77 -30.82 -13.69
C ALA A 12 42.43 -29.55 -14.48
N GLN A 13 41.33 -29.59 -15.25
CA GLN A 13 40.77 -28.41 -15.88
C GLN A 13 40.10 -27.56 -14.80
N SER A 14 40.60 -26.34 -14.61
CA SER A 14 40.00 -25.34 -13.73
C SER A 14 38.59 -24.99 -14.20
N ALA A 15 37.61 -25.11 -13.31
CA ALA A 15 36.24 -24.69 -13.58
C ALA A 15 36.19 -23.16 -13.84
N PRO A 16 35.36 -22.69 -14.78
CA PRO A 16 35.23 -21.26 -15.06
C PRO A 16 34.62 -20.54 -13.84
N ALA A 17 35.20 -19.39 -13.47
CA ALA A 17 34.67 -18.52 -12.42
C ALA A 17 33.25 -18.08 -12.78
N ALA A 18 32.30 -18.36 -11.88
CA ALA A 18 30.93 -17.90 -12.01
C ALA A 18 30.92 -16.37 -12.10
N GLN A 19 30.31 -15.84 -13.16
CA GLN A 19 30.05 -14.40 -13.28
C GLN A 19 29.12 -14.00 -12.13
N PRO A 20 29.31 -12.81 -11.52
CA PRO A 20 28.37 -12.31 -10.52
C PRO A 20 26.99 -12.18 -11.17
N ILE A 21 26.01 -12.86 -10.57
CA ILE A 21 24.61 -12.72 -10.96
C ILE A 21 24.19 -11.33 -10.52
N ASP A 22 23.79 -10.48 -11.46
CA ASP A 22 23.18 -9.19 -11.15
C ASP A 22 21.92 -9.45 -10.31
N ASP A 23 21.97 -9.04 -9.05
CA ASP A 23 20.89 -9.21 -8.10
C ASP A 23 19.88 -8.08 -8.30
N LEU A 24 18.74 -8.42 -8.91
CA LEU A 24 17.64 -7.49 -9.22
C LEU A 24 16.70 -7.25 -8.03
N ALA A 25 17.10 -7.62 -6.80
CA ALA A 25 16.30 -7.40 -5.59
C ALA A 25 15.98 -5.92 -5.34
N ASP A 26 16.80 -5.01 -5.85
CA ASP A 26 16.61 -3.56 -5.81
C ASP A 26 15.43 -3.07 -6.68
N LEU A 27 15.02 -3.85 -7.69
CA LEU A 27 13.85 -3.56 -8.53
C LEU A 27 12.52 -3.99 -7.87
N LEU A 28 12.58 -4.75 -6.77
CA LEU A 28 11.39 -5.16 -6.05
C LEU A 28 10.93 -4.04 -5.12
N VAL A 29 9.65 -3.70 -5.17
CA VAL A 29 9.04 -2.82 -4.18
C VAL A 29 9.20 -3.46 -2.81
N ASP A 30 9.82 -2.74 -1.88
CA ASP A 30 10.05 -3.21 -0.51
C ASP A 30 8.72 -3.69 0.10
N GLU A 31 8.57 -5.01 0.20
CA GLU A 31 7.32 -5.68 0.56
C GLU A 31 6.87 -5.27 1.97
N SER A 32 7.83 -4.85 2.81
CA SER A 32 7.60 -4.29 4.14
C SER A 32 6.90 -2.92 4.08
N VAL A 33 7.31 -2.03 3.17
CA VAL A 33 6.68 -0.70 2.97
C VAL A 33 5.29 -0.85 2.36
N ALA A 34 5.13 -1.77 1.41
CA ALA A 34 3.83 -2.08 0.82
C ALA A 34 2.84 -2.63 1.87
N ARG A 35 3.31 -3.48 2.78
CA ARG A 35 2.48 -4.10 3.83
C ARG A 35 2.22 -3.17 5.01
N ASP A 36 3.21 -2.42 5.44
CA ASP A 36 3.16 -1.71 6.71
C ASP A 36 2.69 -0.26 6.55
N GLY A 37 2.73 0.31 5.33
CA GLY A 37 2.25 1.66 5.04
C GLY A 37 3.11 2.77 5.62
N VAL A 38 2.84 4.01 5.19
CA VAL A 38 3.61 5.22 5.52
C VAL A 38 2.82 6.13 6.44
N TRP A 39 3.51 6.79 7.36
CA TRP A 39 2.92 7.81 8.23
C TRP A 39 2.82 9.14 7.51
N ILE A 40 1.60 9.64 7.35
CA ILE A 40 1.31 10.92 6.70
C ILE A 40 0.71 11.89 7.72
N THR A 41 1.10 13.16 7.63
CA THR A 41 0.47 14.27 8.33
C THR A 41 -0.42 15.01 7.33
N PRO A 42 -1.73 14.72 7.25
CA PRO A 42 -2.60 15.27 6.21
C PRO A 42 -2.93 16.76 6.39
N ASP A 43 -2.69 17.32 7.58
CA ASP A 43 -2.89 18.73 7.90
C ASP A 43 -1.68 19.23 8.70
N PRO A 44 -0.85 20.13 8.14
CA PRO A 44 0.37 20.59 8.79
C PRO A 44 0.10 21.40 10.08
N ASP A 45 -1.11 21.94 10.24
CA ASP A 45 -1.51 22.69 11.42
C ASP A 45 -1.99 21.77 12.56
N ARG A 46 -2.00 20.46 12.35
CA ARG A 46 -2.44 19.45 13.32
C ARG A 46 -1.35 18.43 13.59
N ALA A 47 -1.30 17.97 14.83
CA ALA A 47 -0.41 16.87 15.23
C ALA A 47 -0.86 15.49 14.72
N LEU A 48 -2.06 15.38 14.15
CA LEU A 48 -2.65 14.12 13.67
C LEU A 48 -1.76 13.47 12.61
N ARG A 49 -1.43 12.19 12.81
CA ARG A 49 -0.74 11.36 11.83
C ARG A 49 -1.56 10.12 11.50
N ILE A 50 -1.60 9.76 10.23
CA ILE A 50 -2.35 8.61 9.73
C ILE A 50 -1.39 7.68 9.01
N ARG A 51 -1.34 6.42 9.42
CA ARG A 51 -0.58 5.38 8.73
C ARG A 51 -1.44 4.75 7.66
N THR A 52 -1.00 4.82 6.40
CA THR A 52 -1.78 4.37 5.25
C THR A 52 -0.90 3.72 4.19
N ARG A 53 -1.45 2.74 3.47
CA ARG A 53 -0.82 2.10 2.29
C ARG A 53 -1.04 2.90 1.00
N GLY A 54 -1.77 4.00 1.08
CA GLY A 54 -2.27 4.74 -0.08
C GLY A 54 -3.58 4.15 -0.61
N LEU A 55 -3.85 4.30 -1.90
CA LEU A 55 -5.04 3.78 -2.56
C LEU A 55 -4.65 2.64 -3.52
N PRO A 56 -4.44 1.41 -3.01
CA PRO A 56 -4.07 0.27 -3.85
C PRO A 56 -5.24 -0.16 -4.77
N ASP A 57 -4.95 -0.93 -5.82
CA ASP A 57 -6.00 -1.46 -6.72
C ASP A 57 -7.11 -2.19 -5.98
N ALA A 58 -6.76 -2.94 -4.92
CA ALA A 58 -7.71 -3.63 -4.06
C ALA A 58 -8.78 -2.68 -3.45
N TYR A 59 -8.43 -1.42 -3.17
CA TYR A 59 -9.38 -0.41 -2.72
C TYR A 59 -10.40 -0.09 -3.83
N TYR A 60 -9.94 0.19 -5.05
CA TYR A 60 -10.81 0.56 -6.18
C TYR A 60 -11.69 -0.61 -6.64
N ASP A 61 -11.15 -1.83 -6.63
CA ASP A 61 -11.89 -3.05 -6.93
C ASP A 61 -13.01 -3.30 -5.91
N ALA A 62 -12.68 -3.15 -4.61
CA ALA A 62 -13.67 -3.28 -3.54
C ALA A 62 -14.73 -2.19 -3.64
N GLN A 63 -14.34 -0.95 -3.89
CA GLN A 63 -15.25 0.19 -4.07
C GLN A 63 -16.22 -0.07 -5.23
N THR A 64 -15.69 -0.42 -6.40
CA THR A 64 -16.49 -0.70 -7.60
C THR A 64 -17.47 -1.84 -7.37
N ARG A 65 -17.01 -2.94 -6.76
CA ARG A 65 -17.86 -4.10 -6.43
C ARG A 65 -18.99 -3.71 -5.48
N GLN A 66 -18.68 -2.97 -4.42
CA GLN A 66 -19.68 -2.55 -3.43
C GLN A 66 -20.68 -1.55 -4.00
N GLN A 67 -20.22 -0.57 -4.79
CA GLN A 67 -21.11 0.38 -5.47
C GLN A 67 -22.03 -0.32 -6.48
N ARG A 68 -21.52 -1.25 -7.31
CA ARG A 68 -22.36 -2.05 -8.21
C ARG A 68 -23.41 -2.86 -7.45
N SER A 69 -23.03 -3.45 -6.31
CA SER A 69 -23.96 -4.20 -5.46
C SER A 69 -25.07 -3.29 -4.89
N ALA A 70 -24.70 -2.12 -4.36
CA ALA A 70 -25.64 -1.14 -3.85
C ALA A 70 -26.55 -0.55 -4.94
N ALA A 71 -26.03 -0.43 -6.17
CA ALA A 71 -26.75 0.11 -7.31
C ALA A 71 -27.83 -0.84 -7.87
N LYS A 72 -27.91 -2.09 -7.41
CA LYS A 72 -28.95 -3.04 -7.85
C LYS A 72 -30.37 -2.48 -7.65
N GLY A 73 -30.61 -1.74 -6.56
CA GLY A 73 -31.88 -1.05 -6.31
C GLY A 73 -32.14 0.17 -7.20
N PHE A 74 -31.16 0.61 -7.98
CA PHE A 74 -31.20 1.79 -8.85
C PHE A 74 -31.09 1.42 -10.34
N GLY A 75 -31.47 0.19 -10.69
CA GLY A 75 -31.35 -0.33 -12.06
C GLY A 75 -29.92 -0.67 -12.47
N GLY A 76 -29.03 -0.89 -11.50
CA GLY A 76 -27.61 -1.18 -11.74
C GLY A 76 -26.74 0.05 -11.99
N ASP A 77 -27.33 1.25 -12.02
CA ASP A 77 -26.59 2.49 -12.28
C ASP A 77 -25.98 3.07 -11.00
N ALA A 78 -24.66 2.91 -10.85
CA ALA A 78 -23.90 3.45 -9.72
C ALA A 78 -23.91 4.99 -9.67
N ASN A 79 -24.17 5.69 -10.77
CA ASN A 79 -24.26 7.15 -10.77
C ASN A 79 -25.46 7.65 -9.96
N ARG A 80 -26.54 6.85 -9.93
CA ARG A 80 -27.78 7.16 -9.20
C ARG A 80 -27.70 6.89 -7.70
N LEU A 81 -26.61 6.31 -7.22
CA LEU A 81 -26.43 6.11 -5.78
C LEU A 81 -26.37 7.44 -5.03
N PRO A 82 -27.06 7.58 -3.88
CA PRO A 82 -26.92 8.74 -3.02
C PRO A 82 -25.46 8.98 -2.63
N VAL A 83 -25.07 10.25 -2.53
CA VAL A 83 -23.71 10.65 -2.15
C VAL A 83 -23.32 10.09 -0.78
N SER A 84 -24.25 10.08 0.17
CA SER A 84 -24.05 9.49 1.50
C SER A 84 -23.71 7.99 1.42
N THR A 85 -24.40 7.25 0.55
CA THR A 85 -24.14 5.82 0.32
C THR A 85 -22.77 5.61 -0.31
N LYS A 86 -22.41 6.40 -1.33
CA LYS A 86 -21.08 6.35 -1.95
C LYS A 86 -20.00 6.64 -0.91
N ARG A 87 -20.18 7.66 -0.08
CA ARG A 87 -19.23 8.04 0.98
C ARG A 87 -19.05 6.92 2.00
N ALA A 88 -20.14 6.29 2.45
CA ALA A 88 -20.07 5.18 3.40
C ALA A 88 -19.33 3.96 2.80
N ILE A 89 -19.58 3.64 1.53
CA ILE A 89 -18.84 2.58 0.83
C ILE A 89 -17.35 2.93 0.76
N ASN A 90 -17.01 4.15 0.35
CA ASN A 90 -15.63 4.60 0.23
C ASN A 90 -14.91 4.53 1.59
N ALA A 91 -15.56 4.96 2.67
CA ALA A 91 -15.01 4.89 4.02
C ALA A 91 -14.71 3.45 4.45
N ARG A 92 -15.64 2.51 4.19
CA ARG A 92 -15.44 1.08 4.49
C ARG A 92 -14.29 0.49 3.69
N CYS A 93 -14.21 0.80 2.39
CA CYS A 93 -13.11 0.37 1.54
C CYS A 93 -11.77 0.93 2.02
N LEU A 94 -11.75 2.20 2.44
CA LEU A 94 -10.55 2.87 2.93
C LEU A 94 -10.03 2.19 4.22
N ILE A 95 -10.92 1.91 5.17
CA ILE A 95 -10.58 1.17 6.41
C ILE A 95 -10.00 -0.20 6.08
N GLN A 96 -10.64 -0.94 5.17
CA GLN A 96 -10.27 -2.32 4.89
C GLN A 96 -8.95 -2.46 4.13
N HIS A 97 -8.67 -1.54 3.20
CA HIS A 97 -7.60 -1.73 2.21
C HIS A 97 -6.46 -0.71 2.31
N SER A 98 -6.70 0.45 2.93
CA SER A 98 -5.76 1.57 2.91
C SER A 98 -5.23 1.93 4.29
N LEU A 99 -6.09 2.01 5.30
CA LEU A 99 -5.70 2.45 6.64
C LEU A 99 -5.01 1.34 7.44
N VAL A 100 -4.00 1.73 8.19
CA VAL A 100 -3.21 0.82 9.03
C VAL A 100 -3.26 1.23 10.49
N ASP A 101 -3.06 2.52 10.79
CA ASP A 101 -2.99 3.02 12.16
C ASP A 101 -3.21 4.55 12.24
N VAL A 102 -3.35 5.08 13.44
CA VAL A 102 -3.47 6.53 13.72
C VAL A 102 -2.65 6.91 14.95
N ASP A 103 -2.03 8.09 14.91
CA ASP A 103 -1.28 8.67 16.03
C ASP A 103 -1.71 10.13 16.26
N GLN A 104 -1.65 10.55 17.53
CA GLN A 104 -2.09 11.88 17.99
C GLN A 104 -3.53 12.26 17.59
N CYS A 105 -4.41 11.28 17.42
CA CYS A 105 -5.84 11.53 17.19
C CYS A 105 -6.54 11.89 18.51
N ILE A 106 -6.48 13.17 18.90
CA ILE A 106 -7.05 13.66 20.16
C ILE A 106 -8.38 14.35 19.89
N ILE A 107 -9.45 13.85 20.51
CA ILE A 107 -10.81 14.40 20.41
C ILE A 107 -11.37 14.62 21.81
N GLY A 108 -11.70 15.87 22.13
CA GLY A 108 -12.20 16.23 23.46
C GLY A 108 -11.20 15.94 24.59
N GLY A 109 -9.89 16.05 24.31
CA GLY A 109 -8.83 15.75 25.27
C GLY A 109 -8.51 14.27 25.45
N ARG A 110 -9.16 13.37 24.70
CA ARG A 110 -8.91 11.92 24.72
C ARG A 110 -8.24 11.47 23.42
N ALA A 111 -7.12 10.76 23.55
CA ALA A 111 -6.53 10.05 22.41
C ALA A 111 -7.44 8.88 22.02
N LEU A 112 -7.76 8.79 20.72
CA LEU A 112 -8.50 7.68 20.14
C LEU A 112 -7.55 6.57 19.73
N THR A 113 -7.98 5.33 19.94
CA THR A 113 -7.37 4.16 19.30
C THR A 113 -7.71 4.11 17.82
N PHE A 114 -6.97 3.31 17.05
CA PHE A 114 -7.26 3.09 15.63
C PHE A 114 -8.68 2.56 15.39
N ALA A 115 -9.13 1.60 16.20
CA ALA A 115 -10.49 1.06 16.09
C ALA A 115 -11.56 2.14 16.30
N GLU A 116 -11.40 2.97 17.35
CA GLU A 116 -12.32 4.09 17.62
C GLU A 116 -12.29 5.16 16.53
N PHE A 117 -11.12 5.40 15.94
CA PHE A 117 -10.99 6.27 14.78
C PHE A 117 -11.77 5.70 13.58
N CYS A 118 -11.61 4.41 13.27
CA CYS A 118 -12.35 3.73 12.20
C CYS A 118 -13.86 3.78 12.41
N ASP A 119 -14.32 3.56 13.64
CA ASP A 119 -15.75 3.69 13.98
C ASP A 119 -16.22 5.13 13.80
N LEU A 120 -15.43 6.10 14.24
CA LEU A 120 -15.81 7.51 14.18
C LEU A 120 -15.92 8.04 12.74
N ILE A 121 -15.02 7.65 11.83
CA ILE A 121 -15.06 8.12 10.43
C ILE A 121 -16.24 7.54 9.62
N LEU A 122 -16.91 6.50 10.14
CA LEU A 122 -18.15 5.98 9.58
C LEU A 122 -19.39 6.80 10.00
N GLU A 123 -19.26 7.61 11.06
CA GLU A 123 -20.33 8.43 11.59
C GLU A 123 -20.38 9.83 10.93
N PRO A 124 -21.56 10.46 10.80
CA PRO A 124 -21.68 11.81 10.24
C PRO A 124 -20.79 12.85 10.94
N ARG A 125 -20.61 12.73 12.26
CA ARG A 125 -19.75 13.62 13.06
C ARG A 125 -18.25 13.47 12.76
N GLY A 126 -17.83 12.33 12.22
CA GLY A 126 -16.44 12.06 11.85
C GLY A 126 -16.11 12.45 10.41
N SER A 127 -17.02 13.14 9.69
CA SER A 127 -16.87 13.43 8.27
C SER A 127 -15.53 14.12 7.92
N ARG A 128 -15.09 15.08 8.74
CA ARG A 128 -13.83 15.80 8.52
C ARG A 128 -12.61 14.91 8.75
N LEU A 129 -12.69 13.95 9.67
CA LEU A 129 -11.62 12.97 9.89
C LEU A 129 -11.52 12.00 8.72
N LEU A 130 -12.67 11.60 8.17
CA LEU A 130 -12.71 10.81 6.95
C LEU A 130 -12.05 11.56 5.79
N ASP A 131 -12.32 12.85 5.64
CA ASP A 131 -11.70 13.67 4.60
C ASP A 131 -10.17 13.73 4.76
N LEU A 132 -9.67 13.92 5.99
CA LEU A 132 -8.23 13.87 6.30
C LEU A 132 -7.62 12.48 6.03
N ALA A 133 -8.35 11.40 6.28
CA ALA A 133 -7.91 10.05 5.98
C ALA A 133 -7.76 9.82 4.46
N PHE A 134 -8.67 10.37 3.65
CA PHE A 134 -8.52 10.37 2.19
C PHE A 134 -7.33 11.20 1.75
N THR A 135 -7.16 12.41 2.27
CA THR A 135 -5.99 13.25 1.99
C THR A 135 -4.69 12.50 2.27
N ALA A 136 -4.59 11.85 3.44
CA ALA A 136 -3.42 11.04 3.78
C ALA A 136 -3.17 9.91 2.77
N ALA A 137 -4.21 9.18 2.38
CA ALA A 137 -4.10 8.09 1.42
C ALA A 137 -3.71 8.58 0.01
N THR A 138 -4.21 9.72 -0.43
CA THR A 138 -3.84 10.33 -1.71
C THR A 138 -2.37 10.78 -1.70
N MET A 139 -1.93 11.50 -0.66
CA MET A 139 -0.53 11.91 -0.52
C MET A 139 0.43 10.71 -0.53
N ALA A 140 0.07 9.61 0.16
CA ALA A 140 0.86 8.39 0.14
C ALA A 140 0.91 7.70 -1.25
N ALA A 141 -0.15 7.84 -2.06
CA ALA A 141 -0.17 7.32 -3.42
C ALA A 141 0.67 8.19 -4.37
N GLU A 142 0.63 9.52 -4.22
CA GLU A 142 1.42 10.47 -5.00
C GLU A 142 2.92 10.30 -4.74
N ALA A 143 3.34 10.20 -3.47
CA ALA A 143 4.74 9.96 -3.12
C ALA A 143 5.29 8.68 -3.77
N LYS A 144 4.51 7.59 -3.75
CA LYS A 144 4.90 6.33 -4.43
C LYS A 144 5.03 6.48 -5.95
N ALA A 145 4.18 7.29 -6.56
CA ALA A 145 4.24 7.54 -8.00
C ALA A 145 5.49 8.35 -8.38
N GLU A 146 5.86 9.33 -7.56
CA GLU A 146 7.09 10.12 -7.72
C GLU A 146 8.35 9.27 -7.57
N ASP A 147 8.41 8.42 -6.54
CA ASP A 147 9.52 7.48 -6.33
C ASP A 147 9.71 6.53 -7.52
N LEU A 148 8.60 6.01 -8.08
CA LEU A 148 8.64 5.12 -9.23
C LEU A 148 9.11 5.83 -10.51
N GLN A 149 8.67 7.09 -10.72
CA GLN A 149 9.12 7.89 -11.87
C GLN A 149 10.61 8.23 -11.77
N ALA A 150 11.10 8.56 -10.58
CA ALA A 150 12.52 8.83 -10.35
C ALA A 150 13.40 7.59 -10.61
N ALA A 151 12.91 6.39 -10.27
CA ALA A 151 13.61 5.13 -10.53
C ALA A 151 13.67 4.76 -12.02
N GLN A 152 12.71 5.19 -12.85
CA GLN A 152 12.70 4.91 -14.30
C GLN A 152 13.55 5.88 -15.12
N GLY A 153 13.96 7.01 -14.54
CA GLY A 153 14.67 8.09 -15.23
C GLY A 153 16.20 8.02 -15.18
N ASN A 154 16.78 7.05 -14.47
CA ASN A 154 18.24 6.88 -14.30
C ASN A 154 18.77 5.66 -15.05
#